data_AF-A0A0H3PF61-F1
#
_entry.id   AF-A0A0H3PF61-F1
#
_cell.length_a   1.000
_cell.length_b   1.000
_cell.length_c   1.000
_cell.angle_alpha   90.00
_cell.angle_beta   90.00
_cell.angle_gamma   90.00
#
_symmetry.space_group_name_H-M   'P 1'
#
loop_
_entity.id
_entity.type
_entity.pdbx_description
1 polymer ?
#
loop_
_entity_poly.entity_id
_entity_poly.type
_entity_poly.pdbx_seq_one_letter_code
_entity_poly.pdbx_strand_id
1 'polypeptide(L)'
;MMLSQFNEKLSSLKELDINNIYDLIAINNPEFFYNIRNSVEENDKYSDINMLFINLYRILKFTDETHFEINEKKVYTNILRSYLSRKFLVILGFHLLYKDSSYNNYISYINKYNIFEHIDLKSLEIKMLKNRYLLSSDLLYESSNMNYRIILDYILRKKDGYIFEESNNLYLNFEIIKKDYPYGNTTEKFHEFVEVREKGIGFKFEYDNEDIKIYNYDFIFMHLIANFEPEAFANSLEYRDTTTVYNLYISELKNTYS
;
A
#
# COMPACT_ATOMS: atom_id res chain seq x y z
N MET A 1 17.06 17.15 19.05
CA MET A 1 17.55 18.06 18.00
C MET A 1 17.32 17.49 16.59
N MET A 2 17.80 16.28 16.26
CA MET A 2 17.60 15.68 14.93
C MET A 2 16.12 15.46 14.53
N LEU A 3 15.27 15.01 15.45
CA LEU A 3 13.83 14.83 15.19
C LEU A 3 13.11 16.16 14.88
N SER A 4 13.45 17.24 15.60
CA SER A 4 12.89 18.58 15.34
C SER A 4 13.25 19.07 13.95
N GLN A 5 14.53 18.94 13.58
CA GLN A 5 15.02 19.33 12.25
C GLN A 5 14.40 18.47 11.14
N PHE A 6 14.21 17.18 11.37
CA PHE A 6 13.49 16.31 10.44
C PHE A 6 12.04 16.77 10.27
N ASN A 7 11.34 17.04 11.37
CA ASN A 7 9.95 17.49 11.34
C ASN A 7 9.79 18.86 10.69
N GLU A 8 10.69 19.81 10.94
CA GLU A 8 10.71 21.11 10.28
C GLU A 8 10.87 20.96 8.78
N LYS A 9 11.84 20.14 8.33
CA LYS A 9 12.03 19.88 6.90
C LYS A 9 10.84 19.15 6.28
N LEU A 10 10.28 18.15 6.96
CA LEU A 10 9.09 17.43 6.50
C LEU A 10 7.89 18.38 6.38
N SER A 11 7.70 19.28 7.35
CA SER A 11 6.63 20.29 7.33
C SER A 11 6.86 21.38 6.28
N SER A 12 8.10 21.61 5.87
CA SER A 12 8.45 22.57 4.82
C SER A 12 8.18 22.03 3.41
N LEU A 13 8.08 20.71 3.23
CA LEU A 13 7.62 20.13 1.98
C LEU A 13 6.15 20.50 1.77
N LYS A 14 5.85 21.01 0.57
CA LYS A 14 4.45 21.25 0.22
C LYS A 14 3.74 19.91 0.11
N GLU A 15 2.56 19.82 0.71
CA GLU A 15 1.72 18.63 0.60
C GLU A 15 1.46 18.26 -0.87
N LEU A 16 1.35 19.26 -1.74
CA LEU A 16 1.23 19.09 -3.19
C LEU A 16 2.40 18.30 -3.80
N ASP A 17 3.63 18.53 -3.33
CA ASP A 17 4.83 17.86 -3.86
C ASP A 17 4.82 16.37 -3.48
N ILE A 18 4.45 16.04 -2.24
CA ILE A 18 4.27 14.66 -1.77
C ILE A 18 3.13 13.99 -2.55
N ASN A 19 2.02 14.69 -2.76
CA ASN A 19 0.87 14.17 -3.50
C ASN A 19 1.23 13.83 -4.94
N ASN A 20 1.95 14.71 -5.63
CA ASN A 20 2.37 14.49 -7.02
C ASN A 20 3.24 13.24 -7.16
N ILE A 21 4.24 13.07 -6.28
CA ILE A 21 5.10 11.88 -6.31
C ILE A 21 4.31 10.62 -5.93
N TYR A 22 3.46 10.71 -4.92
CA TYR A 22 2.60 9.59 -4.52
C TYR A 22 1.69 9.15 -5.66
N ASP A 23 1.08 10.07 -6.39
CA ASP A 23 0.17 9.73 -7.48
C ASP A 23 0.90 9.15 -8.71
N LEU A 24 2.19 9.46 -8.90
CA LEU A 24 3.08 8.78 -9.87
C LEU A 24 3.45 7.35 -9.44
N ILE A 25 3.49 7.04 -8.15
CA ILE A 25 3.85 5.71 -7.65
C ILE A 25 2.62 4.81 -7.52
N ALA A 26 1.55 5.36 -6.96
CA ALA A 26 0.27 4.69 -6.79
C ALA A 26 -0.58 4.80 -8.07
N ILE A 27 0.07 4.77 -9.24
CA ILE A 27 -0.54 4.90 -10.56
C ILE A 27 -1.57 3.81 -10.78
N ASN A 28 -2.56 4.21 -11.57
CA ASN A 28 -3.74 3.46 -11.88
C ASN A 28 -3.58 2.43 -13.02
N ASN A 29 -2.43 2.39 -13.66
CA ASN A 29 -2.14 1.51 -14.77
C ASN A 29 -0.87 0.72 -14.50
N PRO A 30 -0.82 -0.56 -14.86
CA PRO A 30 0.41 -1.31 -14.81
C PRO A 30 1.37 -0.77 -15.88
N GLU A 31 2.18 0.23 -15.53
CA GLU A 31 3.41 0.49 -16.25
C GLU A 31 4.52 -0.34 -15.63
N PHE A 32 5.51 -0.72 -16.44
CA PHE A 32 6.71 -1.38 -15.94
C PHE A 32 7.29 -0.54 -14.79
N PHE A 33 7.51 -1.18 -13.63
CA PHE A 33 8.09 -0.56 -12.44
C PHE A 33 9.34 0.30 -12.74
N TYR A 34 10.13 -0.10 -13.75
CA TYR A 34 11.28 0.65 -14.25
C TYR A 34 10.94 2.06 -14.77
N ASN A 35 9.85 2.19 -15.54
CA ASN A 35 9.43 3.48 -16.09
C ASN A 35 8.98 4.42 -14.97
N ILE A 36 8.21 3.91 -14.01
CA ILE A 36 7.76 4.67 -12.84
C ILE A 36 8.97 5.19 -12.05
N ARG A 37 10.00 4.36 -11.85
CA ARG A 37 11.22 4.78 -11.15
C ARG A 37 11.92 5.94 -11.86
N ASN A 38 12.09 5.86 -13.18
CA ASN A 38 12.69 6.95 -13.94
C ASN A 38 11.86 8.24 -13.84
N SER A 39 10.54 8.15 -14.02
CA SER A 39 9.65 9.32 -13.91
C SER A 39 9.66 9.97 -12.53
N VAL A 40 9.78 9.18 -11.46
CA VAL A 40 9.91 9.70 -10.10
C VAL A 40 11.28 10.32 -9.87
N GLU A 41 12.35 9.67 -10.31
CA GLU A 41 13.74 10.15 -10.10
C GLU A 41 14.06 11.40 -10.95
N GLU A 42 13.40 11.59 -12.10
CA GLU A 42 13.47 12.81 -12.92
C GLU A 42 12.62 13.97 -12.38
N ASN A 43 11.74 13.72 -11.41
CA ASN A 43 10.93 14.79 -10.81
C ASN A 43 11.78 15.64 -9.86
N ASP A 44 11.90 16.94 -10.15
CA ASP A 44 12.70 17.89 -9.36
C ASP A 44 12.41 17.84 -7.85
N LYS A 45 11.15 17.58 -7.46
CA LYS A 45 10.70 17.54 -6.06
C LYS A 45 11.10 16.27 -5.34
N TYR A 46 11.39 15.20 -6.07
CA TYR A 46 11.84 13.96 -5.47
C TYR A 46 13.21 14.10 -4.81
N SER A 47 14.05 15.02 -5.28
CA SER A 47 15.36 15.32 -4.66
C SER A 47 15.22 15.75 -3.19
N ASP A 48 14.24 16.59 -2.87
CA ASP A 48 13.96 17.05 -1.51
C ASP A 48 13.43 15.91 -0.63
N ILE A 49 12.57 15.05 -1.18
CA ILE A 49 12.06 13.85 -0.49
C ILE A 49 13.20 12.86 -0.22
N ASN A 50 14.09 12.64 -1.19
CA ASN A 50 15.25 11.78 -1.04
C ASN A 50 16.18 12.26 0.09
N MET A 51 16.39 13.58 0.19
CA MET A 51 17.14 14.17 1.29
C MET A 51 16.49 13.93 2.66
N LEU A 52 15.15 13.88 2.73
CA LEU A 52 14.44 13.48 3.94
C LEU A 52 14.64 12.00 4.25
N PHE A 53 14.60 11.11 3.26
CA PHE A 53 14.86 9.69 3.47
C PHE A 53 16.26 9.46 4.05
N ILE A 54 17.28 10.15 3.52
CA ILE A 54 18.64 10.10 4.08
C ILE A 54 18.66 10.51 5.56
N ASN A 55 17.94 11.57 5.93
CA ASN A 55 17.86 12.00 7.33
C ASN A 55 17.09 10.99 8.19
N LEU A 56 16.00 10.42 7.68
CA LEU A 56 15.25 9.36 8.34
C LEU A 56 16.17 8.17 8.65
N TYR A 57 16.93 7.69 7.67
CA TYR A 57 17.85 6.57 7.85
C TYR A 57 18.96 6.88 8.86
N ARG A 58 19.47 8.11 8.88
CA ARG A 58 20.45 8.55 9.89
C ARG A 58 19.87 8.53 11.30
N ILE A 59 18.62 8.96 11.47
CA ILE A 59 17.92 8.91 12.75
C ILE A 59 17.70 7.46 13.19
N LEU A 60 17.25 6.60 12.27
CA LEU A 60 17.04 5.18 12.54
C LEU A 60 18.35 4.47 12.92
N LYS A 61 19.42 4.70 12.16
CA LYS A 61 20.76 4.20 12.46
C LYS A 61 21.24 4.66 13.83
N PHE A 62 21.15 5.95 14.12
CA PHE A 62 21.54 6.49 15.43
C PHE A 62 20.75 5.82 16.55
N THR A 63 19.43 5.67 16.38
CA THR A 63 18.55 5.00 17.35
C THR A 63 18.99 3.56 17.55
N ASP A 64 19.31 2.86 16.46
CA ASP A 64 19.75 1.46 16.48
C ASP A 64 21.06 1.24 17.22
N GLU A 65 22.02 2.15 17.05
CA GLU A 65 23.36 2.10 17.65
C GLU A 65 23.37 2.55 19.13
N THR A 66 22.27 3.09 19.66
CA THR A 66 22.19 3.43 21.08
C THR A 66 22.23 2.19 21.97
N HIS A 67 22.62 2.37 23.24
CA HIS A 67 22.66 1.31 24.25
C HIS A 67 21.29 0.89 24.78
N PHE A 68 20.22 1.60 24.40
CA PHE A 68 18.85 1.33 24.85
C PHE A 68 18.36 -0.05 24.42
N GLU A 69 17.43 -0.59 25.19
CA GLU A 69 16.76 -1.83 24.82
C GLU A 69 15.82 -1.62 23.62
N ILE A 70 15.48 -2.71 22.93
CA ILE A 70 14.65 -2.64 21.72
C ILE A 70 13.29 -1.98 21.96
N ASN A 71 12.68 -2.21 23.13
CA ASN A 71 11.39 -1.63 23.47
C ASN A 71 11.48 -0.11 23.64
N GLU A 72 12.56 0.38 24.26
CA GLU A 72 12.82 1.81 24.43
C GLU A 72 13.11 2.47 23.08
N LYS A 73 13.93 1.83 22.24
CA LYS A 73 14.18 2.27 20.85
C LYS A 73 12.87 2.38 20.07
N LYS A 74 11.96 1.43 20.21
CA LYS A 74 10.63 1.45 19.57
C LYS A 74 9.78 2.63 20.02
N VAL A 75 9.86 3.08 21.27
CA VAL A 75 9.15 4.31 21.70
C VAL A 75 9.59 5.51 20.87
N TYR A 76 10.90 5.69 20.65
CA TYR A 76 11.42 6.77 19.83
C TYR A 76 11.00 6.65 18.36
N THR A 77 11.10 5.45 17.78
CA THR A 77 10.71 5.25 16.38
C THR A 77 9.21 5.36 16.17
N ASN A 78 8.38 5.03 17.17
CA ASN A 78 6.93 5.26 17.11
C ASN A 78 6.59 6.75 17.06
N ILE A 79 7.28 7.57 17.84
CA ILE A 79 7.14 9.04 17.76
C ILE A 79 7.54 9.52 16.37
N LEU A 80 8.69 9.11 15.86
CA LEU A 80 9.14 9.44 14.51
C LEU A 80 8.13 9.03 13.43
N ARG A 81 7.63 7.79 13.49
CA ARG A 81 6.63 7.24 12.58
C ARG A 81 5.33 8.04 12.61
N SER A 82 4.92 8.56 13.77
CA SER A 82 3.69 9.36 13.89
C SER A 82 3.71 10.65 13.06
N TYR A 83 4.89 11.15 12.69
CA TYR A 83 5.03 12.30 11.80
C TYR A 83 4.98 11.93 10.31
N LEU A 84 5.11 10.65 9.96
CA LEU A 84 5.13 10.20 8.57
C LEU A 84 3.70 9.98 8.07
N SER A 85 3.32 10.73 7.03
CA SER A 85 2.01 10.52 6.39
C SER A 85 1.96 9.18 5.66
N ARG A 86 0.75 8.62 5.51
CA ARG A 86 0.52 7.36 4.77
C ARG A 86 1.09 7.40 3.36
N LYS A 87 0.92 8.53 2.66
CA LYS A 87 1.49 8.74 1.32
C LYS A 87 3.02 8.73 1.35
N PHE A 88 3.63 9.40 2.33
CA PHE A 88 5.08 9.41 2.50
C PHE A 88 5.64 8.02 2.78
N LEU A 89 4.94 7.19 3.54
CA LEU A 89 5.32 5.77 3.76
C LEU A 89 5.32 4.96 2.45
N VAL A 90 4.37 5.20 1.54
CA VAL A 90 4.35 4.54 0.22
C VAL A 90 5.54 4.98 -0.62
N ILE A 91 5.85 6.28 -0.65
CA ILE A 91 7.02 6.80 -1.38
C ILE A 91 8.32 6.25 -0.79
N LEU A 92 8.43 6.18 0.54
CA LEU A 92 9.57 5.59 1.26
C LEU A 92 9.76 4.12 0.88
N GLY A 93 8.67 3.34 0.90
CA GLY A 93 8.70 1.95 0.48
C GLY A 93 9.17 1.80 -0.96
N PHE A 94 8.57 2.56 -1.89
CA PHE A 94 8.97 2.58 -3.30
C PHE A 94 10.45 2.92 -3.51
N HIS A 95 10.94 3.93 -2.78
CA HIS A 95 12.34 4.35 -2.85
C HIS A 95 13.31 3.19 -2.55
N LEU A 96 12.94 2.31 -1.62
CA LEU A 96 13.75 1.19 -1.15
C LEU A 96 13.57 -0.12 -1.94
N LEU A 97 12.53 -0.23 -2.77
CA LEU A 97 12.26 -1.44 -3.55
C LEU A 97 13.41 -1.76 -4.52
N TYR A 98 13.88 -3.01 -4.47
CA TYR A 98 14.84 -3.56 -5.44
C TYR A 98 16.13 -2.74 -5.61
N LYS A 99 16.54 -2.06 -4.52
CA LYS A 99 17.82 -1.36 -4.46
C LYS A 99 18.96 -2.35 -4.26
N ASP A 100 20.17 -1.91 -4.59
CA ASP A 100 21.38 -2.69 -4.34
C ASP A 100 21.64 -2.90 -2.84
N SER A 101 22.61 -3.76 -2.53
CA SER A 101 22.92 -4.19 -1.17
C SER A 101 23.34 -3.06 -0.21
N SER A 102 23.69 -1.86 -0.71
CA SER A 102 23.95 -0.70 0.14
C SER A 102 22.72 -0.23 0.93
N TYR A 103 21.51 -0.60 0.49
CA TYR A 103 20.25 -0.25 1.15
C TYR A 103 19.78 -1.29 2.18
N ASN A 104 20.47 -2.42 2.32
CA ASN A 104 20.07 -3.52 3.21
C ASN A 104 19.90 -3.07 4.68
N ASN A 105 20.79 -2.20 5.16
CA ASN A 105 20.68 -1.66 6.52
C ASN A 105 19.40 -0.82 6.68
N TYR A 106 19.04 -0.04 5.66
CA TYR A 106 17.84 0.78 5.70
C TYR A 106 16.58 -0.08 5.72
N ILE A 107 16.50 -1.11 4.87
CA ILE A 107 15.42 -2.10 4.88
C ILE A 107 15.33 -2.79 6.26
N SER A 108 16.47 -3.19 6.83
CA SER A 108 16.51 -3.78 8.17
C SER A 108 15.93 -2.85 9.24
N TYR A 109 16.23 -1.54 9.19
CA TYR A 109 15.63 -0.59 10.12
C TYR A 109 14.11 -0.45 9.92
N ILE A 110 13.63 -0.43 8.66
CA ILE A 110 12.18 -0.39 8.36
C ILE A 110 11.47 -1.59 8.99
N ASN A 111 12.01 -2.80 8.83
CA ASN A 111 11.46 -4.03 9.40
C ASN A 111 11.49 -4.00 10.93
N LYS A 112 12.68 -3.76 11.50
CA LYS A 112 12.94 -3.80 12.95
C LYS A 112 12.07 -2.84 13.75
N TYR A 113 11.82 -1.66 13.19
CA TYR A 113 11.08 -0.57 13.84
C TYR A 113 9.64 -0.41 13.36
N ASN A 114 9.12 -1.39 12.61
CA ASN A 114 7.72 -1.43 12.20
C ASN A 114 7.28 -0.13 11.48
N ILE A 115 8.13 0.45 10.62
CA ILE A 115 7.91 1.79 10.07
C ILE A 115 6.65 1.86 9.20
N PHE A 116 6.24 0.75 8.58
CA PHE A 116 5.03 0.65 7.77
C PHE A 116 3.79 0.19 8.55
N GLU A 117 3.79 0.21 9.89
CA GLU A 117 2.62 -0.17 10.71
C GLU A 117 1.33 0.58 10.31
N HIS A 118 1.44 1.84 9.87
CA HIS A 118 0.30 2.67 9.49
C HIS A 118 0.18 2.91 7.98
N ILE A 119 0.88 2.13 7.15
CA ILE A 119 0.68 2.20 5.70
C ILE A 119 -0.74 1.73 5.35
N ASP A 120 -1.35 2.34 4.34
CA ASP A 120 -2.75 2.13 3.98
C ASP A 120 -2.85 1.21 2.77
N LEU A 121 -2.63 -0.09 2.99
CA LEU A 121 -2.68 -1.12 1.95
C LEU A 121 -4.09 -1.21 1.36
N LYS A 122 -5.13 -1.03 2.18
CA LYS A 122 -6.54 -0.99 1.76
C LYS A 122 -6.80 0.10 0.73
N SER A 123 -6.31 1.31 0.96
CA SER A 123 -6.47 2.40 -0.02
C SER A 123 -5.76 2.12 -1.35
N LEU A 124 -4.62 1.42 -1.31
CA LEU A 124 -3.90 0.99 -2.52
C LEU A 124 -4.65 -0.14 -3.25
N GLU A 125 -5.23 -1.08 -2.51
CA GLU A 125 -6.09 -2.15 -3.04
C GLU A 125 -7.36 -1.56 -3.69
N ILE A 126 -7.99 -0.55 -3.08
CA ILE A 126 -9.13 0.17 -3.68
C ILE A 126 -8.75 0.78 -5.02
N LYS A 127 -7.60 1.47 -5.08
CA LYS A 127 -7.09 2.06 -6.33
C LYS A 127 -6.93 0.97 -7.38
N MET A 128 -6.26 -0.14 -7.04
CA MET A 128 -6.09 -1.28 -7.93
C MET A 128 -7.41 -1.77 -8.53
N LEU A 129 -8.39 -2.08 -7.68
CA LEU A 129 -9.67 -2.65 -8.10
C LEU A 129 -10.42 -1.70 -9.04
N LYS A 130 -10.42 -0.39 -8.73
CA LYS A 130 -11.06 0.63 -9.57
C LYS A 130 -10.55 0.60 -11.00
N ASN A 131 -9.23 0.48 -11.18
CA ASN A 131 -8.64 0.52 -12.51
C ASN A 131 -8.87 -0.76 -13.29
N ARG A 132 -8.71 -1.89 -12.60
CA ARG A 132 -8.76 -3.20 -13.21
C ARG A 132 -10.12 -3.49 -13.84
N TYR A 133 -11.18 -3.20 -13.10
CA TYR A 133 -12.51 -3.56 -13.56
C TYR A 133 -13.12 -2.52 -14.52
N LEU A 134 -12.35 -1.47 -14.90
CA LEU A 134 -12.70 -0.43 -15.90
C LEU A 134 -14.15 0.04 -15.80
N LEU A 135 -14.55 0.38 -14.59
CA LEU A 135 -15.94 0.67 -14.28
C LEU A 135 -16.22 2.08 -14.77
N SER A 136 -17.10 2.15 -15.77
CA SER A 136 -17.18 3.25 -16.73
C SER A 136 -17.22 4.62 -16.07
N SER A 137 -16.56 5.55 -16.75
CA SER A 137 -16.45 6.97 -16.44
C SER A 137 -17.79 7.71 -16.28
N ASP A 138 -18.93 7.07 -16.49
CA ASP A 138 -20.23 7.72 -16.36
C ASP A 138 -20.69 7.86 -14.89
N LEU A 139 -19.93 7.28 -13.96
CA LEU A 139 -20.01 7.51 -12.50
C LEU A 139 -18.91 8.46 -11.97
N LEU A 140 -18.29 9.30 -12.82
CA LEU A 140 -17.27 10.31 -12.48
C LEU A 140 -17.81 11.52 -11.69
N TYR A 141 -18.51 11.25 -10.59
CA TYR A 141 -18.47 12.14 -9.44
C TYR A 141 -17.62 11.47 -8.35
N GLU A 142 -17.07 12.26 -7.43
CA GLU A 142 -16.20 11.83 -6.31
C GLU A 142 -16.81 10.68 -5.45
N SER A 143 -18.10 10.37 -5.61
CA SER A 143 -18.83 9.25 -5.00
C SER A 143 -18.35 7.86 -5.39
N SER A 144 -17.65 7.67 -6.52
CA SER A 144 -17.17 6.34 -6.94
C SER A 144 -16.11 5.75 -6.00
N ASN A 145 -15.22 6.57 -5.43
CA ASN A 145 -14.27 6.11 -4.41
C ASN A 145 -14.98 5.69 -3.12
N MET A 146 -16.15 6.27 -2.84
CA MET A 146 -16.95 5.94 -1.67
C MET A 146 -17.53 4.52 -1.80
N ASN A 147 -17.97 4.10 -2.99
CA ASN A 147 -18.55 2.77 -3.21
C ASN A 147 -17.54 1.63 -3.00
N TYR A 148 -16.31 1.71 -3.51
CA TYR A 148 -15.30 0.67 -3.24
C TYR A 148 -14.78 0.72 -1.82
N ARG A 149 -14.69 1.91 -1.23
CA ARG A 149 -14.43 2.05 0.21
C ARG A 149 -15.53 1.37 1.01
N ILE A 150 -16.80 1.56 0.64
CA ILE A 150 -17.94 0.89 1.26
C ILE A 150 -17.82 -0.62 1.10
N ILE A 151 -17.48 -1.14 -0.09
CA ILE A 151 -17.33 -2.58 -0.35
C ILE A 151 -16.18 -3.18 0.48
N LEU A 152 -14.99 -2.58 0.44
CA LEU A 152 -13.86 -3.10 1.19
C LEU A 152 -14.04 -2.90 2.70
N ASP A 153 -14.54 -1.76 3.16
CA ASP A 153 -14.86 -1.53 4.58
C ASP A 153 -15.94 -2.50 5.07
N TYR A 154 -16.94 -2.79 4.23
CA TYR A 154 -17.95 -3.82 4.51
C TYR A 154 -17.32 -5.22 4.65
N ILE A 155 -16.55 -5.66 3.66
CA ILE A 155 -15.87 -6.98 3.67
C ILE A 155 -14.98 -7.12 4.91
N LEU A 156 -14.19 -6.10 5.21
CA LEU A 156 -13.25 -6.10 6.32
C LEU A 156 -13.95 -6.11 7.67
N ARG A 157 -14.95 -5.25 7.88
CA ARG A 157 -15.73 -5.24 9.12
C ARG A 157 -16.48 -6.55 9.33
N LYS A 158 -17.06 -7.11 8.25
CA LYS A 158 -17.70 -8.43 8.31
C LYS A 158 -16.71 -9.50 8.75
N LYS A 159 -15.48 -9.45 8.21
CA LYS A 159 -14.38 -10.35 8.60
C LYS A 159 -13.91 -10.14 10.04
N ASP A 160 -13.92 -8.90 10.53
CA ASP A 160 -13.65 -8.55 11.93
C ASP A 160 -14.78 -8.95 12.90
N GLY A 161 -15.81 -9.66 12.41
CA GLY A 161 -16.94 -10.16 13.20
C GLY A 161 -18.04 -9.13 13.43
N TYR A 162 -18.03 -8.01 12.70
CA TYR A 162 -19.07 -7.01 12.80
C TYR A 162 -20.38 -7.53 12.19
N ILE A 163 -21.46 -7.48 12.98
CA ILE A 163 -22.80 -7.84 12.52
C ILE A 163 -23.44 -6.61 11.90
N PHE A 164 -23.77 -6.70 10.61
CA PHE A 164 -24.51 -5.66 9.91
C PHE A 164 -26.01 -5.97 9.97
N GLU A 165 -26.78 -5.07 10.56
CA GLU A 165 -28.24 -5.10 10.45
C GLU A 165 -28.67 -4.67 9.03
N GLU A 166 -29.81 -5.17 8.54
CA GLU A 166 -30.36 -4.80 7.23
C GLU A 166 -30.67 -3.30 7.11
N SER A 167 -30.86 -2.61 8.23
CA SER A 167 -31.05 -1.16 8.33
C SER A 167 -29.73 -0.37 8.21
N ASN A 168 -28.58 -1.03 8.23
CA ASN A 168 -27.29 -0.38 8.20
C ASN A 168 -27.01 0.18 6.80
N ASN A 169 -26.77 1.49 6.71
CA ASN A 169 -26.47 2.16 5.44
C ASN A 169 -25.30 1.54 4.68
N LEU A 170 -24.26 1.02 5.35
CA LEU A 170 -23.14 0.33 4.68
C LEU A 170 -23.59 -0.97 4.01
N TYR A 171 -24.40 -1.77 4.72
CA TYR A 171 -24.97 -3.02 4.20
C TYR A 171 -25.90 -2.76 3.02
N LEU A 172 -26.82 -1.81 3.17
CA LEU A 172 -27.73 -1.39 2.10
C LEU A 172 -26.97 -0.90 0.87
N ASN A 173 -25.99 -0.02 1.06
CA ASN A 173 -25.17 0.48 -0.05
C ASN A 173 -24.38 -0.65 -0.73
N PHE A 174 -23.83 -1.60 0.04
CA PHE A 174 -23.14 -2.75 -0.52
C PHE A 174 -24.08 -3.64 -1.35
N GLU A 175 -25.26 -3.99 -0.83
CA GLU A 175 -26.26 -4.80 -1.55
C GLU A 175 -26.78 -4.11 -2.81
N ILE A 176 -26.93 -2.77 -2.77
CA ILE A 176 -27.27 -1.97 -3.96
C ILE A 176 -26.16 -2.06 -5.00
N ILE A 177 -24.89 -1.80 -4.62
CA ILE A 177 -23.75 -1.90 -5.55
C ILE A 177 -23.63 -3.31 -6.11
N LYS A 178 -23.87 -4.33 -5.29
CA LYS A 178 -23.82 -5.74 -5.70
C LYS A 178 -24.88 -6.08 -6.74
N LYS A 179 -26.06 -5.45 -6.70
CA LYS A 179 -27.19 -5.69 -7.62
C LYS A 179 -27.16 -4.82 -8.87
N ASP A 180 -26.74 -3.57 -8.75
CA ASP A 180 -26.79 -2.57 -9.84
C ASP A 180 -25.62 -2.69 -10.83
N TYR A 181 -24.65 -3.55 -10.55
CA TYR A 181 -23.58 -3.83 -11.49
C TYR A 181 -24.09 -4.69 -12.66
N PRO A 182 -24.06 -4.21 -13.91
CA PRO A 182 -24.56 -4.96 -15.04
C PRO A 182 -23.77 -6.27 -15.20
N TYR A 183 -24.48 -7.39 -15.36
CA TYR A 183 -23.88 -8.71 -15.58
C TYR A 183 -23.11 -8.75 -16.90
N GLY A 184 -21.78 -8.65 -16.80
CA GLY A 184 -20.80 -9.00 -17.82
C GLY A 184 -19.59 -9.65 -17.14
N ASN A 185 -18.67 -10.27 -17.90
CA ASN A 185 -17.55 -11.06 -17.34
C ASN A 185 -16.74 -10.30 -16.26
N THR A 186 -16.51 -8.99 -16.44
CA THR A 186 -15.80 -8.15 -15.46
C THR A 186 -16.53 -8.03 -14.11
N THR A 187 -17.86 -7.97 -14.13
CA THR A 187 -18.72 -7.92 -12.93
C THR A 187 -18.71 -9.26 -12.18
N GLU A 188 -18.79 -10.39 -12.88
CA GLU A 188 -18.76 -11.72 -12.26
C GLU A 188 -17.46 -11.95 -11.48
N LYS A 189 -16.32 -11.51 -12.02
CA LYS A 189 -15.04 -11.59 -11.31
C LYS A 189 -14.89 -10.63 -10.15
N PHE A 190 -15.53 -9.47 -10.23
CA PHE A 190 -15.56 -8.59 -9.08
C PHE A 190 -16.32 -9.24 -7.92
N HIS A 191 -17.44 -9.91 -8.21
CA HIS A 191 -18.16 -10.69 -7.19
C HIS A 191 -17.34 -11.86 -6.65
N GLU A 192 -16.65 -12.62 -7.52
CA GLU A 192 -15.75 -13.69 -7.09
C GLU A 192 -14.63 -13.15 -6.18
N PHE A 193 -14.03 -12.02 -6.55
CA PHE A 193 -13.03 -11.33 -5.74
C PHE A 193 -13.59 -10.97 -4.37
N VAL A 194 -14.78 -10.36 -4.30
CA VAL A 194 -15.45 -10.00 -3.04
C VAL A 194 -15.65 -11.23 -2.16
N GLU A 195 -16.16 -12.33 -2.70
CA GLU A 195 -16.35 -13.57 -1.93
C GLU A 195 -15.03 -14.16 -1.42
N VAL A 196 -14.00 -14.15 -2.26
CA VAL A 196 -12.66 -14.64 -1.91
C VAL A 196 -12.04 -13.77 -0.83
N ARG A 197 -12.22 -12.44 -0.92
CA ARG A 197 -11.76 -11.46 0.07
C ARG A 197 -12.46 -11.65 1.41
N GLU A 198 -13.78 -11.90 1.42
CA GLU A 198 -14.55 -12.24 2.64
C GLU A 198 -14.07 -13.54 3.28
N LYS A 199 -13.83 -14.58 2.46
CA LYS A 199 -13.35 -15.90 2.94
C LYS A 199 -11.88 -15.89 3.35
N GLY A 200 -11.12 -14.85 2.98
CA GLY A 200 -9.69 -14.76 3.24
C GLY A 200 -8.89 -15.85 2.53
N ILE A 201 -9.24 -16.16 1.28
CA ILE A 201 -8.52 -17.15 0.47
C ILE A 201 -7.78 -16.47 -0.68
N GLY A 202 -6.84 -17.18 -1.31
CA GLY A 202 -6.08 -16.64 -2.44
C GLY A 202 -6.99 -16.37 -3.65
N PHE A 203 -6.73 -15.28 -4.38
CA PHE A 203 -7.46 -14.94 -5.60
C PHE A 203 -6.55 -15.04 -6.83
N LYS A 204 -7.09 -15.62 -7.91
CA LYS A 204 -6.45 -15.65 -9.23
C LYS A 204 -7.30 -14.88 -10.21
N PHE A 205 -6.69 -14.00 -10.99
CA PHE A 205 -7.39 -13.18 -11.93
C PHE A 205 -7.48 -13.80 -13.36
N GLU A 206 -8.38 -13.30 -14.21
CA GLU A 206 -8.84 -13.98 -15.45
C GLU A 206 -7.83 -14.18 -16.58
N TYR A 207 -6.87 -13.28 -16.78
CA TYR A 207 -5.96 -13.35 -17.94
C TYR A 207 -4.77 -14.30 -17.72
N ASP A 208 -4.85 -15.18 -16.73
CA ASP A 208 -3.74 -16.02 -16.27
C ASP A 208 -3.68 -17.37 -17.00
N ASN A 209 -4.10 -17.40 -18.27
CA ASN A 209 -4.33 -18.66 -18.99
C ASN A 209 -3.07 -19.33 -19.53
N GLU A 210 -1.91 -18.68 -19.66
CA GLU A 210 -0.69 -19.40 -20.05
C GLU A 210 0.60 -18.92 -19.36
N ASP A 211 0.69 -17.68 -18.87
CA ASP A 211 1.77 -17.22 -17.98
C ASP A 211 1.21 -16.07 -17.15
N ILE A 212 1.50 -16.01 -15.83
CA ILE A 212 1.26 -14.78 -15.06
C ILE A 212 2.21 -13.73 -15.64
N LYS A 213 1.73 -12.94 -16.60
CA LYS A 213 2.47 -11.75 -17.05
C LYS A 213 2.36 -10.74 -15.93
N ILE A 214 3.31 -10.80 -14.99
CA ILE A 214 3.46 -9.98 -13.77
C ILE A 214 3.06 -8.53 -14.02
N TYR A 215 3.43 -8.00 -15.19
CA TYR A 215 3.09 -6.66 -15.64
C TYR A 215 1.61 -6.32 -15.51
N ASN A 216 0.65 -7.23 -15.73
CA ASN A 216 -0.78 -6.90 -15.62
C ASN A 216 -1.25 -6.64 -14.18
N TYR A 217 -0.47 -7.05 -13.17
CA TYR A 217 -0.84 -7.03 -11.74
C TYR A 217 0.22 -6.39 -10.83
N ASP A 218 1.08 -5.55 -11.42
CA ASP A 218 2.25 -4.96 -10.78
C ASP A 218 1.88 -3.73 -9.93
N PHE A 219 1.08 -3.94 -8.89
CA PHE A 219 0.61 -2.87 -8.01
C PHE A 219 1.58 -2.65 -6.85
N ILE A 220 1.83 -1.36 -6.54
CA ILE A 220 2.85 -0.97 -5.54
C ILE A 220 2.74 -1.73 -4.21
N PHE A 221 1.53 -1.94 -3.69
CA PHE A 221 1.35 -2.62 -2.40
C PHE A 221 1.84 -4.07 -2.43
N MET A 222 1.76 -4.76 -3.57
CA MET A 222 2.28 -6.12 -3.71
C MET A 222 3.81 -6.14 -3.65
N HIS A 223 4.48 -5.18 -4.31
CA HIS A 223 5.94 -5.03 -4.21
C HIS A 223 6.38 -4.69 -2.79
N LEU A 224 5.64 -3.83 -2.09
CA LEU A 224 5.92 -3.52 -0.69
C LEU A 224 5.84 -4.79 0.18
N ILE A 225 4.80 -5.60 0.02
CA ILE A 225 4.67 -6.86 0.76
C ILE A 225 5.75 -7.88 0.33
N ALA A 226 6.16 -7.86 -0.93
CA ALA A 226 7.18 -8.76 -1.45
C ALA A 226 8.59 -8.44 -0.92
N ASN A 227 8.94 -7.15 -0.81
CA ASN A 227 10.29 -6.68 -0.50
C ASN A 227 10.56 -6.53 1.01
N PHE A 228 9.54 -6.31 1.83
CA PHE A 228 9.69 -6.07 3.27
C PHE A 228 9.23 -7.26 4.11
N GLU A 229 9.81 -7.41 5.29
CA GLU A 229 9.41 -8.46 6.22
C GLU A 229 8.04 -8.13 6.86
N PRO A 230 7.28 -9.15 7.32
CA PRO A 230 6.01 -8.95 8.02
C PRO A 230 6.09 -7.95 9.19
N GLU A 231 7.24 -7.92 9.86
CA GLU A 231 7.58 -6.99 10.94
C GLU A 231 7.47 -5.54 10.47
N ALA A 232 7.85 -5.16 9.26
CA ALA A 232 7.72 -3.77 8.79
C ALA A 232 6.29 -3.24 8.96
N PHE A 233 5.29 -4.12 8.79
CA PHE A 233 3.86 -3.85 8.88
C PHE A 233 3.26 -4.16 10.26
N ALA A 234 4.12 -4.35 11.28
CA ALA A 234 3.77 -4.79 12.62
C ALA A 234 2.93 -6.07 12.69
N ASN A 235 3.01 -6.94 11.67
CA ASN A 235 2.13 -8.09 11.53
C ASN A 235 0.62 -7.71 11.66
N SER A 236 0.24 -6.54 11.15
CA SER A 236 -1.13 -6.05 11.21
C SER A 236 -2.12 -7.02 10.54
N LEU A 237 -3.38 -6.96 10.97
CA LEU A 237 -4.44 -7.76 10.35
C LEU A 237 -4.57 -7.43 8.86
N GLU A 238 -4.52 -6.13 8.53
CA GLU A 238 -4.55 -5.64 7.15
C GLU A 238 -3.42 -6.22 6.28
N TYR A 239 -2.20 -6.30 6.81
CA TYR A 239 -1.07 -6.93 6.11
C TYR A 239 -1.32 -8.42 5.87
N ARG A 240 -1.70 -9.16 6.92
CA ARG A 240 -1.94 -10.61 6.83
C ARG A 240 -3.02 -10.92 5.81
N ASP A 241 -4.12 -10.19 5.90
CA ASP A 241 -5.27 -10.36 5.03
C ASP A 241 -4.93 -10.09 3.56
N THR A 242 -4.24 -8.98 3.30
CA THR A 242 -3.82 -8.61 1.94
C THR A 242 -2.84 -9.64 1.39
N THR A 243 -1.88 -10.07 2.22
CA THR A 243 -0.90 -11.09 1.84
C THR A 243 -1.56 -12.41 1.45
N THR A 244 -2.56 -12.87 2.22
CA THR A 244 -3.27 -14.12 1.90
C THR A 244 -3.97 -14.07 0.55
N VAL A 245 -4.68 -12.98 0.26
CA VAL A 245 -5.45 -12.84 -0.98
C VAL A 245 -4.54 -12.76 -2.21
N TYR A 246 -3.41 -12.06 -2.09
CA TYR A 246 -2.50 -11.81 -3.22
C TYR A 246 -1.24 -12.69 -3.19
N ASN A 247 -1.23 -13.78 -2.40
CA ASN A 247 -0.03 -14.59 -2.17
C ASN A 247 0.62 -15.09 -3.47
N LEU A 248 -0.18 -15.50 -4.45
CA LEU A 248 0.30 -15.94 -5.76
C LEU A 248 1.21 -14.88 -6.42
N TYR A 249 0.74 -13.63 -6.48
CA TYR A 249 1.46 -12.52 -7.11
C TYR A 249 2.67 -12.07 -6.30
N ILE A 250 2.53 -12.03 -4.97
CA ILE A 250 3.62 -11.69 -4.06
C ILE A 250 4.76 -12.71 -4.16
N SER A 251 4.45 -14.01 -4.24
CA SER A 251 5.44 -15.06 -4.43
C SER A 251 6.18 -14.91 -5.76
N GLU A 252 5.46 -14.58 -6.83
CA GLU A 252 6.07 -14.37 -8.15
C GLU A 252 7.03 -13.16 -8.16
N LEU A 253 6.62 -12.06 -7.52
CA LEU A 253 7.47 -10.87 -7.35
C LEU A 253 8.73 -11.19 -6.54
N LYS A 254 8.60 -11.98 -5.47
CA LYS A 254 9.77 -12.44 -4.70
C LYS A 254 10.72 -13.23 -5.59
N ASN A 255 10.23 -14.21 -6.34
CA ASN A 255 11.07 -15.01 -7.24
C ASN A 255 11.77 -14.16 -8.32
N THR A 256 11.10 -13.11 -8.80
CA THR A 256 11.63 -12.24 -9.87
C THR A 256 12.75 -11.31 -9.40
N TYR A 257 12.67 -10.84 -8.15
CA TYR A 257 13.54 -9.79 -7.61
C TYR A 257 14.40 -10.22 -6.41
N SER A 258 14.44 -11.52 -6.07
CA SER A 258 15.34 -12.08 -5.05
C SER A 258 16.79 -12.19 -5.51
#